data_AF-A0A067MVJ0-F1
#
_entry.id   AF-A0A067MVJ0-F1
#
_cell.length_a   1.000
_cell.length_b   1.000
_cell.length_c   1.000
_cell.angle_alpha   90.00
_cell.angle_beta   90.00
_cell.angle_gamma   90.00
#
_symmetry.space_group_name_H-M   'P 1'
#
loop_
_entity.id
_entity.type
_entity.pdbx_description
1 polymer ?
#
loop_
_entity_poly.entity_id
_entity_poly.type
_entity_poly.pdbx_seq_one_letter_code
_entity_poly.pdbx_strand_id
1 'polypeptide(L)'
;MGGGGGGRDDADGGVNPGNNLHVSGLSSRVDSRELETLFSKCGKVQKASVMYDPHTRDSRGFGFVTMETAAGADEAIATLIGHELHGKAIAIEKVGPLLLSGIYLYS
;
A
#
# COMPACT_ATOMS: atom_id res chain seq x y z
N MET A 1 -9.31 36.55 24.86
CA MET A 1 -8.33 36.55 23.76
C MET A 1 -7.33 35.45 24.02
N GLY A 2 -7.06 34.61 23.00
CA GLY A 2 -6.21 33.41 23.03
C GLY A 2 -7.06 32.13 23.11
N GLY A 3 -7.24 31.29 22.09
CA GLY A 3 -6.55 31.15 20.81
C GLY A 3 -5.81 29.82 20.76
N GLY A 4 -6.27 28.88 19.93
CA GLY A 4 -5.61 27.63 19.55
C GLY A 4 -6.20 26.41 20.25
N GLY A 5 -6.77 25.40 19.59
CA GLY A 5 -6.56 24.93 18.22
C GLY A 5 -6.34 23.43 18.33
N GLY A 6 -7.13 22.65 17.58
CA GLY A 6 -7.34 21.23 17.82
C GLY A 6 -6.07 20.35 17.78
N GLY A 7 -6.09 19.36 18.65
CA GLY A 7 -5.37 18.10 18.50
C GLY A 7 -6.33 17.03 18.96
N ARG A 8 -7.17 16.55 18.05
CA ARG A 8 -7.83 15.26 18.26
C ARG A 8 -6.75 14.25 17.93
N ASP A 9 -6.03 13.82 18.95
CA ASP A 9 -5.14 12.67 18.85
C ASP A 9 -6.07 11.45 18.77
N ASP A 10 -6.48 11.16 17.54
CA ASP A 10 -7.27 10.01 17.12
C ASP A 10 -6.53 8.71 17.50
N ALA A 11 -6.75 8.25 18.74
CA ALA A 11 -6.20 7.02 19.26
C ALA A 11 -7.32 6.05 19.66
N ASP A 12 -7.22 4.85 19.08
CA ASP A 12 -7.78 3.57 19.52
C ASP A 12 -9.11 3.10 18.90
N GLY A 13 -8.99 2.02 18.10
CA GLY A 13 -10.11 1.31 17.47
C GLY A 13 -9.77 0.67 16.13
N GLY A 14 -8.68 -0.12 16.04
CA GLY A 14 -8.37 -0.90 14.82
C GLY A 14 -8.01 -0.07 13.58
N VAL A 15 -7.42 1.11 13.79
CA VAL A 15 -7.12 2.06 12.73
C VAL A 15 -5.76 1.72 12.13
N ASN A 16 -5.75 1.20 10.91
CA ASN A 16 -4.55 1.26 10.10
C ASN A 16 -4.17 2.73 9.95
N PRO A 17 -2.96 3.17 10.35
CA PRO A 17 -2.57 4.58 10.37
C PRO A 17 -2.44 5.21 8.97
N GLY A 18 -3.02 4.60 7.93
CA GLY A 18 -2.90 5.03 6.55
C GLY A 18 -1.54 4.72 5.92
N ASN A 19 -0.76 3.84 6.54
CA ASN A 19 0.53 3.35 6.05
C ASN A 19 0.40 2.12 5.13
N ASN A 20 -0.81 1.59 4.95
CA ASN A 20 -1.05 0.42 4.12
C ASN A 20 -1.51 0.83 2.73
N LEU A 21 -0.88 0.25 1.72
CA LEU A 21 -1.00 0.60 0.31
C LEU A 21 -1.45 -0.61 -0.49
N HIS A 22 -2.46 -0.41 -1.34
CA HIS A 22 -2.88 -1.38 -2.33
C HIS A 22 -2.24 -1.00 -3.65
N VAL A 23 -1.51 -1.94 -4.22
CA VAL A 23 -0.83 -1.76 -5.50
C VAL A 23 -1.57 -2.60 -6.52
N SER A 24 -2.19 -1.99 -7.52
CA SER A 24 -2.88 -2.66 -8.63
C SER A 24 -2.22 -2.32 -9.96
N GLY A 25 -2.61 -2.99 -11.05
CA GLY A 25 -1.97 -2.84 -12.35
C GLY A 25 -0.60 -3.53 -12.47
N LEU A 26 -0.28 -4.45 -11.55
CA LEU A 26 0.97 -5.21 -11.58
C LEU A 26 1.02 -6.16 -12.79
N SER A 27 2.20 -6.31 -13.37
CA SER A 27 2.47 -7.35 -14.37
C SER A 27 2.70 -8.69 -13.68
N SER A 28 2.47 -9.81 -14.37
CA SER A 28 2.72 -11.17 -13.85
C SER A 28 4.20 -11.45 -13.56
N ARG A 29 5.09 -10.53 -13.93
CA ARG A 29 6.52 -10.55 -13.63
C ARG A 29 6.90 -9.76 -12.37
N VAL A 30 5.97 -9.01 -11.77
CA VAL A 30 6.26 -8.18 -10.59
C VAL A 30 6.09 -9.03 -9.33
N ASP A 31 7.14 -9.04 -8.51
CA ASP A 31 7.15 -9.74 -7.23
C ASP A 31 7.14 -8.78 -6.05
N SER A 32 6.83 -9.31 -4.86
CA SER A 32 6.87 -8.55 -3.60
C SER A 32 8.23 -7.90 -3.33
N ARG A 33 9.32 -8.53 -3.78
CA ARG A 33 10.68 -7.99 -3.66
C ARG A 33 10.92 -6.75 -4.52
N GLU A 34 10.37 -6.73 -5.73
CA GLU A 34 10.43 -5.57 -6.62
C GLU A 34 9.62 -4.42 -6.02
N LEU A 35 8.41 -4.70 -5.52
CA LEU A 35 7.63 -3.70 -4.78
C LEU A 35 8.40 -3.18 -3.57
N GLU A 36 8.93 -4.06 -2.73
CA GLU A 36 9.70 -3.65 -1.55
C GLU A 36 10.84 -2.71 -1.94
N THR A 37 11.61 -3.06 -2.98
CA THR A 37 12.73 -2.24 -3.47
C THR A 37 12.25 -0.89 -4.03
N LEU A 38 11.12 -0.88 -4.75
CA LEU A 38 10.54 0.32 -5.35
C LEU A 38 10.05 1.29 -4.27
N PHE A 39 9.26 0.79 -3.33
CA PHE A 39 8.69 1.56 -2.23
C PHE A 39 9.77 1.96 -1.22
N SER A 40 10.84 1.17 -1.08
CA SER A 40 12.00 1.51 -0.23
C SER A 40 12.68 2.82 -0.63
N LYS A 41 12.46 3.33 -1.85
CA LYS A 41 12.98 4.63 -2.31
C LYS A 41 12.24 5.83 -1.72
N CYS A 42 10.95 5.67 -1.44
CA CYS A 42 10.08 6.71 -0.89
C CYS A 42 9.92 6.60 0.63
N GLY A 43 10.20 5.43 1.21
CA GLY A 43 10.17 5.24 2.65
C GLY A 43 10.48 3.83 3.07
N LYS A 44 10.54 3.57 4.38
CA LYS A 44 10.82 2.23 4.88
C LYS A 44 9.58 1.34 4.70
N VAL A 45 9.75 0.23 3.97
CA VAL A 45 8.70 -0.79 3.80
C VAL A 45 8.72 -1.71 5.01
N GLN A 46 7.55 -1.89 5.62
CA GLN A 46 7.35 -2.82 6.72
C GLN A 46 7.01 -4.23 6.19
N LYS A 47 6.18 -4.31 5.13
CA LYS A 47 5.77 -5.58 4.52
C LYS A 47 5.35 -5.37 3.06
N ALA A 48 5.69 -6.31 2.17
CA ALA A 48 5.17 -6.33 0.81
C ALA A 48 4.70 -7.74 0.45
N SER A 49 3.53 -7.85 -0.19
CA SER A 49 2.96 -9.12 -0.63
C SER A 49 2.22 -8.94 -1.94
N VAL A 50 2.47 -9.82 -2.92
CA VAL A 50 1.76 -9.81 -4.21
C VAL A 50 0.75 -10.95 -4.21
N MET A 51 -0.44 -10.68 -4.74
CA MET A 51 -1.48 -11.69 -4.90
C MET A 51 -1.41 -12.30 -6.29
N TYR A 52 -1.25 -13.62 -6.32
CA TYR A 52 -1.21 -14.42 -7.54
C TYR A 52 -2.42 -15.33 -7.59
N ASP A 53 -2.92 -15.59 -8.78
CA ASP A 53 -4.01 -16.52 -8.97
C ASP A 53 -3.48 -17.96 -8.79
N PRO A 54 -4.05 -18.76 -7.88
CA PRO A 54 -3.52 -20.09 -7.58
C PRO A 54 -3.74 -21.09 -8.73
N HIS A 55 -4.67 -20.83 -9.66
CA HIS A 55 -5.00 -21.75 -10.74
C HIS A 55 -4.11 -21.53 -11.97
N THR A 56 -3.93 -20.28 -12.39
CA THR A 56 -3.14 -19.95 -13.58
C THR A 56 -1.71 -19.54 -13.25
N ARG A 57 -1.39 -19.28 -11.97
CA ARG A 57 -0.16 -18.61 -11.51
C ARG A 57 0.10 -17.25 -12.16
N ASP A 58 -0.90 -16.65 -12.80
CA ASP A 58 -0.81 -15.27 -13.23
C ASP A 58 -0.92 -14.37 -11.98
N SER A 59 -0.13 -13.30 -11.90
CA SER A 59 -0.45 -12.25 -10.94
C SER A 59 -1.88 -11.81 -11.20
N ARG A 60 -2.67 -11.67 -10.14
CA ARG A 60 -3.97 -11.00 -10.26
C ARG A 60 -3.86 -9.52 -10.64
N GLY A 61 -2.63 -9.06 -10.85
CA GLY A 61 -2.27 -7.70 -11.15
C GLY A 61 -2.39 -6.80 -9.94
N PHE A 62 -2.37 -7.36 -8.73
CA PHE A 62 -2.42 -6.57 -7.50
C PHE A 62 -1.61 -7.18 -6.35
N GLY A 63 -1.29 -6.33 -5.38
CA GLY A 63 -0.54 -6.62 -4.18
C GLY A 63 -0.79 -5.58 -3.10
N PHE A 64 -0.19 -5.80 -1.94
CA PHE A 64 -0.31 -4.96 -0.77
C PHE A 64 1.07 -4.65 -0.22
N VAL A 65 1.28 -3.39 0.14
CA VAL A 65 2.52 -2.89 0.73
C VAL A 65 2.17 -2.11 2.01
N THR A 66 2.73 -2.53 3.13
CA THR A 66 2.67 -1.83 4.40
C THR A 66 3.94 -1.02 4.57
N MET A 67 3.83 0.29 4.70
CA MET A 67 4.94 1.18 5.01
C MET A 67 5.13 1.27 6.53
N GLU A 68 6.33 1.68 6.96
CA GLU A 68 6.61 1.94 8.37
C GLU A 68 5.89 3.21 8.87
N THR A 69 5.71 4.20 7.99
CA THR A 69 5.05 5.47 8.31
C THR A 69 3.99 5.84 7.28
N ALA A 70 2.95 6.55 7.72
CA ALA A 70 1.88 7.04 6.85
C ALA A 70 2.37 8.11 5.84
N ALA A 71 3.38 8.89 6.24
CA ALA A 71 4.02 9.89 5.39
C ALA A 71 4.79 9.24 4.23
N GLY A 72 5.58 8.19 4.50
CA GLY A 72 6.26 7.44 3.45
C GLY A 72 5.27 6.75 2.50
N ALA A 73 4.09 6.36 3.01
CA ALA A 73 3.00 5.86 2.18
C ALA A 73 2.41 6.90 1.24
N ASP A 74 2.15 8.13 1.72
CA ASP A 74 1.64 9.22 0.90
C ASP A 74 2.64 9.62 -0.20
N GLU A 75 3.92 9.73 0.16
CA GLU A 75 5.00 10.04 -0.78
C GLU A 75 5.18 8.94 -1.84
N ALA A 76 5.13 7.67 -1.41
CA ALA A 76 5.20 6.54 -2.33
C ALA A 76 4.03 6.54 -3.32
N ILE A 77 2.81 6.84 -2.86
CA ILE A 77 1.67 7.00 -3.77
C ILE A 77 1.94 8.13 -4.76
N ALA A 78 2.24 9.33 -4.28
CA ALA A 78 2.42 10.49 -5.16
C ALA A 78 3.54 10.29 -6.20
N THR A 79 4.59 9.55 -5.84
CA THR A 79 5.78 9.34 -6.67
C THR A 79 5.66 8.14 -7.60
N LEU A 80 5.07 7.03 -7.12
CA LEU A 80 5.07 5.74 -7.81
C LEU A 80 3.72 5.42 -8.47
N ILE A 81 2.66 6.17 -8.19
CA ILE A 81 1.38 6.00 -8.89
C ILE A 81 1.54 6.33 -10.37
N GLY A 82 1.04 5.45 -11.23
CA GLY A 82 1.22 5.53 -12.67
C GLY A 82 2.61 5.13 -13.15
N HIS A 83 3.50 4.66 -12.26
CA HIS A 83 4.83 4.21 -12.67
C HIS A 83 4.73 2.97 -13.55
N GLU A 84 5.40 2.99 -14.70
CA GLU A 84 5.37 1.86 -15.63
C GLU A 84 6.33 0.75 -15.16
N LEU A 85 5.78 -0.37 -14.71
CA LEU A 85 6.51 -1.59 -14.38
C LEU A 85 6.22 -2.67 -15.44
N HIS A 86 7.27 -3.10 -16.15
CA HIS A 86 7.18 -4.12 -17.21
C HIS A 86 6.12 -3.81 -18.28
N GLY A 87 5.97 -2.54 -18.67
CA GLY A 87 5.00 -2.11 -19.68
C GLY A 87 3.55 -2.01 -19.17
N LYS A 88 3.34 -2.06 -17.84
CA LYS A 88 2.06 -1.76 -17.21
C LYS A 88 2.21 -0.65 -16.17
N ALA A 89 1.33 0.35 -16.23
CA ALA A 89 1.25 1.37 -15.21
C ALA A 89 0.66 0.79 -13.92
N ILE A 90 1.38 0.94 -12.82
CA ILE A 90 0.90 0.53 -11.50
C ILE A 90 0.04 1.65 -10.90
N ALA A 91 -1.04 1.27 -10.25
CA ALA A 91 -1.86 2.18 -9.45
C ALA A 91 -1.64 1.88 -7.97
N ILE A 92 -1.53 2.92 -7.15
CA ILE A 92 -1.27 2.79 -5.72
C ILE A 92 -2.35 3.58 -4.99
N GLU A 93 -3.03 2.91 -4.07
CA GLU A 93 -4.13 3.49 -3.29
C GLU A 93 -3.93 3.25 -1.80
N LYS A 94 -4.31 4.21 -0.96
CA LYS A 94 -4.33 4.00 0.50
C LYS A 94 -5.44 3.05 0.87
N VAL A 95 -5.09 2.01 1.62
CA VAL A 95 -6.06 1.05 2.15
C VAL A 95 -6.52 1.53 3.51
N GLY A 96 -7.76 2.00 3.56
CA GLY A 96 -8.41 2.36 4.82
C GLY A 96 -8.66 1.12 5.70
N PRO A 97 -8.86 1.33 7.01
CA PRO A 97 -9.09 0.25 7.98
C PRO A 97 -10.26 -0.70 7.62
N LEU A 98 -11.24 -0.22 6.85
CA LEU A 98 -12.41 -0.98 6.41
C LEU A 98 -12.12 -1.96 5.26
N LEU A 99 -11.11 -1.69 4.44
CA LEU A 99 -10.73 -2.54 3.31
C LEU A 99 -9.79 -3.68 3.76
N LEU A 100 -9.00 -3.45 4.82
CA LEU A 100 -8.09 -4.45 5.38
C LEU A 100 -8.84 -5.57 6.08
N SER A 101 -9.95 -5.26 6.74
CA SER A 101 -10.82 -6.25 7.37
C SER A 101 -11.37 -7.24 6.32
N GLY A 102 -11.78 -6.77 5.14
CA GLY A 102 -12.31 -7.63 4.07
C GLY A 102 -11.30 -8.60 3.47
N ILE A 103 -10.04 -8.19 3.28
CA ILE A 103 -8.99 -9.06 2.71
C ILE A 103 -8.38 -10.01 3.73
N TYR A 104 -8.40 -9.68 5.02
CA TYR A 104 -7.91 -10.56 6.09
C TYR A 104 -8.94 -11.59 6.56
N LEU A 105 -10.23 -11.44 6.21
CA LEU A 105 -11.27 -12.45 6.49
C LEU A 105 -11.27 -13.63 5.51
N TYR A 106 -10.44 -13.60 4.46
CA TYR A 106 -10.14 -14.75 3.60
C TYR A 106 -8.76 -15.32 3.97
N SER A 107 -8.69 -16.07 5.08
CA SER A 107 -7.55 -16.94 5.40
C SER A 107 -8.01 -18.36 5.64
#